data_AF-M0AC95-F1
#
_entry.id   AF-M0AC95-F1
#
_cell.length_a   1.000
_cell.length_b   1.000
_cell.length_c   1.000
_cell.angle_alpha   90.00
_cell.angle_beta   90.00
_cell.angle_gamma   90.00
#
_symmetry.space_group_name_H-M   'P 1'
#
loop_
_entity.id
_entity.type
_entity.pdbx_description
1 polymer ?
#
loop_
_entity_poly.entity_id
_entity_poly.type
_entity_poly.pdbx_seq_one_letter_code
_entity_poly.pdbx_strand_id
1 'polypeptide(L)'
;MAVLDLEDEQFDEYFGTLYEQMASHERADLTPVLDIPNEVYNEEFIVYKQNIYLSEDLDAIQEQLQRPAVEVLGEDTIQELVDAQGQGLVAKARSLIGGGTDQTDDEFDPDISFTDLTIEESSGIDTMYSEPDGYKTIEGEDPINREPDARIETLPMGFTRAQFRRHVGHTLVCQIRDCFVSMGVEPPAQYRVLGHGKFKYSAKYRDFDFYPDYWDHDARISGYVSPV
;
A
#
# COMPACT_ATOMS: atom_id res chain seq x y z
N MET A 1 -5.86 -8.36 -4.27
CA MET A 1 -4.79 -7.44 -4.74
C MET A 1 -3.53 -8.29 -4.82
N ALA A 2 -2.85 -8.37 -5.97
CA ALA A 2 -1.76 -9.32 -6.24
C ALA A 2 -0.81 -9.61 -5.06
N VAL A 3 -0.33 -8.56 -4.37
CA VAL A 3 0.58 -8.70 -3.21
C VAL A 3 -0.07 -9.37 -1.98
N LEU A 4 -1.35 -9.09 -1.72
CA LEU A 4 -2.11 -9.67 -0.61
C LEU A 4 -2.52 -11.13 -0.88
N ASP A 5 -2.63 -11.49 -2.16
CA ASP A 5 -3.09 -12.82 -2.59
C ASP A 5 -1.95 -13.82 -2.80
N LEU A 6 -0.68 -13.39 -2.62
CA LEU A 6 0.48 -14.27 -2.67
C LEU A 6 0.37 -15.40 -1.62
N GLU A 7 1.05 -16.52 -1.85
CA GLU A 7 1.30 -17.48 -0.76
C GLU A 7 2.37 -16.93 0.21
N ASP A 8 2.41 -17.45 1.44
CA ASP A 8 3.34 -16.97 2.47
C ASP A 8 4.81 -17.09 2.02
N GLU A 9 5.19 -18.19 1.36
CA GLU A 9 6.55 -18.37 0.86
C GLU A 9 6.92 -17.35 -0.22
N GLN A 10 5.99 -17.01 -1.12
CA GLN A 10 6.22 -16.04 -2.19
C GLN A 10 6.30 -14.61 -1.63
N PHE A 11 5.44 -14.29 -0.66
CA PHE A 11 5.52 -12.99 0.00
C PHE A 11 6.86 -12.81 0.72
N ASP A 12 7.36 -13.86 1.36
CA ASP A 12 8.66 -13.86 2.02
C ASP A 12 9.83 -13.77 1.03
N GLU A 13 9.71 -14.39 -0.15
CA GLU A 13 10.70 -14.26 -1.23
C GLU A 13 10.88 -12.80 -1.66
N TYR A 14 9.79 -12.06 -1.90
CA TYR A 14 9.86 -10.68 -2.36
C TYR A 14 10.11 -9.66 -1.23
N PHE A 15 9.43 -9.81 -0.10
CA PHE A 15 9.38 -8.77 0.93
C PHE A 15 9.99 -9.18 2.27
N GLY A 16 10.55 -10.39 2.37
CA GLY A 16 11.11 -10.94 3.59
C GLY A 16 12.25 -10.08 4.15
N THR A 17 13.20 -9.71 3.30
CA THR A 17 14.33 -8.84 3.65
C THR A 17 13.85 -7.46 4.12
N LEU A 18 12.84 -6.89 3.46
CA LEU A 18 12.30 -5.58 3.82
C LEU A 18 11.63 -5.63 5.20
N TYR A 19 10.83 -6.67 5.45
CA TYR A 19 10.25 -6.91 6.76
C TYR A 19 11.31 -7.02 7.85
N GLU A 20 12.32 -7.88 7.66
CA GLU A 20 13.32 -8.15 8.68
C GLU A 20 14.12 -6.90 9.00
N GLN A 21 14.54 -6.16 7.97
CA GLN A 21 15.25 -4.90 8.14
C GLN A 21 14.41 -3.87 8.90
N MET A 22 13.17 -3.64 8.46
CA MET A 22 12.26 -2.66 9.06
C MET A 22 11.96 -3.01 10.53
N ALA A 23 11.60 -4.27 10.79
CA ALA A 23 11.18 -4.72 12.11
C ALA A 23 12.35 -4.82 13.11
N SER A 24 13.59 -5.03 12.64
CA SER A 24 14.78 -5.15 13.50
C SER A 24 15.01 -3.96 14.45
N HIS A 25 14.49 -2.78 14.11
CA HIS A 25 14.62 -1.56 14.93
C HIS A 25 13.85 -1.65 16.25
N GLU A 26 12.70 -2.32 16.25
CA GLU A 26 11.80 -2.39 17.40
C GLU A 26 11.65 -3.81 17.95
N ARG A 27 12.03 -4.82 17.16
CA ARG A 27 11.97 -6.24 17.52
C ARG A 27 13.35 -6.79 17.82
N ALA A 28 13.64 -6.95 19.11
CA ALA A 28 14.91 -7.47 19.61
C ALA A 28 15.21 -8.93 19.20
N ASP A 29 14.20 -9.68 18.72
CA ASP A 29 14.37 -11.04 18.21
C ASP A 29 14.80 -11.12 16.74
N LEU A 30 14.85 -9.98 16.05
CA LEU A 30 15.32 -9.86 14.67
C LEU A 30 16.65 -9.12 14.61
N THR A 31 17.50 -9.53 13.69
CA THR A 31 18.76 -8.83 13.39
C THR A 31 18.64 -8.04 12.09
N PRO A 32 19.20 -6.82 12.02
CA PRO A 32 19.27 -6.07 10.76
C PRO A 32 19.93 -6.91 9.67
N VAL A 33 19.37 -6.90 8.47
CA VAL A 33 19.83 -7.71 7.34
C VAL A 33 20.74 -6.88 6.42
N LEU A 34 20.48 -5.58 6.30
CA LEU A 34 21.28 -4.69 5.47
C LEU A 34 22.59 -4.33 6.16
N ASP A 35 23.69 -4.37 5.40
CA ASP A 35 24.99 -3.84 5.81
C ASP A 35 25.00 -2.31 5.63
N ILE A 36 24.33 -1.60 6.53
CA ILE A 36 24.34 -0.14 6.59
C ILE A 36 25.18 0.34 7.78
N PRO A 37 25.87 1.50 7.67
CA PRO A 37 26.62 2.05 8.79
C PRO A 37 25.74 2.23 10.02
N ASN A 38 26.26 1.88 11.20
CA ASN A 38 25.53 2.03 12.47
C ASN A 38 25.02 3.46 12.70
N GLU A 39 25.75 4.46 12.20
CA GLU A 39 25.37 5.87 12.27
C GLU A 39 24.03 6.09 11.56
N VAL A 40 23.90 5.56 10.34
CA VAL A 40 22.70 5.62 9.50
C VAL A 40 21.57 4.77 10.09
N TYR A 41 21.89 3.56 10.57
CA TYR A 41 20.89 2.68 11.19
C TYR A 41 20.22 3.34 12.41
N ASN A 42 20.96 4.16 13.16
CA ASN A 42 20.43 4.81 14.37
C ASN A 42 19.96 6.26 14.12
N GLU A 43 19.81 6.70 12.87
CA GLU A 43 19.25 8.01 12.56
C GLU A 43 17.79 8.12 13.04
N GLU A 44 17.39 9.32 13.46
CA GLU A 44 16.03 9.58 13.92
C GLU A 44 15.00 9.38 12.81
N PHE A 45 15.40 9.62 11.56
CA PHE A 45 14.54 9.50 10.40
C PHE A 45 15.21 8.68 9.30
N ILE A 46 14.65 7.49 9.08
CA ILE A 46 15.07 6.52 8.07
C ILE A 46 13.83 5.96 7.36
N VAL A 47 13.91 5.80 6.05
CA VAL A 47 12.86 5.21 5.22
C VAL A 47 13.48 4.13 4.35
N TYR A 48 12.96 2.91 4.46
CA TYR A 48 13.30 1.81 3.60
C TYR A 48 12.39 1.80 2.38
N LYS A 49 12.97 1.60 1.21
CA LYS A 49 12.22 1.61 -0.04
C LYS A 49 12.60 0.45 -0.94
N GLN A 50 11.59 -0.20 -1.52
CA GLN A 50 11.77 -1.35 -2.40
C GLN A 50 10.90 -1.19 -3.65
N ASN A 51 11.51 -1.33 -4.81
CA ASN A 51 10.82 -1.28 -6.10
C ASN A 51 10.11 -2.62 -6.37
N ILE A 52 8.94 -2.54 -6.99
CA ILE A 52 8.13 -3.70 -7.43
C ILE A 52 7.96 -3.61 -8.94
N TYR A 53 8.22 -4.73 -9.61
CA TYR A 53 8.07 -4.92 -11.04
C TYR A 53 7.00 -5.98 -11.31
N LEU A 54 6.01 -5.65 -12.15
CA LEU A 54 4.97 -6.57 -12.59
C LEU A 54 5.37 -7.24 -13.90
N SER A 55 4.90 -8.47 -14.11
CA SER A 55 5.16 -9.26 -15.32
C SER A 55 4.38 -8.73 -16.52
N GLU A 56 3.23 -8.12 -16.25
CA GLU A 56 2.32 -7.56 -17.25
C GLU A 56 2.77 -6.15 -17.65
N ASP A 57 2.71 -5.84 -18.94
CA ASP A 57 2.95 -4.49 -19.42
C ASP A 57 1.70 -3.60 -19.30
N LEU A 58 1.90 -2.28 -19.42
CA LEU A 58 0.82 -1.30 -19.27
C LEU A 58 -0.33 -1.51 -20.26
N ASP A 59 -0.05 -2.00 -21.46
CA ASP A 59 -1.06 -2.24 -22.48
C ASP A 59 -1.95 -3.43 -22.08
N ALA A 60 -1.35 -4.51 -21.58
CA ALA A 60 -2.07 -5.66 -21.04
C ALA A 60 -2.91 -5.30 -19.81
N ILE A 61 -2.36 -4.49 -18.89
CA ILE A 61 -3.08 -3.97 -17.72
C ILE A 61 -4.27 -3.11 -18.18
N GLN A 62 -4.06 -2.23 -19.15
CA GLN A 62 -5.11 -1.34 -19.65
C GLN A 62 -6.22 -2.10 -20.38
N GLU A 63 -5.91 -3.14 -21.15
CA GLU A 63 -6.89 -4.01 -21.79
C GLU A 63 -7.75 -4.75 -20.75
N GLN A 64 -7.13 -5.23 -19.67
CA GLN A 64 -7.84 -5.86 -18.55
C GLN A 64 -8.78 -4.87 -17.84
N LEU A 65 -8.36 -3.62 -17.64
CA LEU A 65 -9.16 -2.57 -17.00
C LEU A 65 -10.31 -2.02 -17.88
N GLN A 66 -10.26 -2.21 -19.20
CA GLN A 66 -11.33 -1.79 -20.13
C GLN A 66 -12.49 -2.79 -20.23
N ARG A 67 -12.34 -4.00 -19.68
CA ARG A 67 -13.46 -4.94 -19.49
C ARG A 67 -14.40 -4.35 -18.42
N PRO A 68 -15.74 -4.55 -18.50
CA PRO A 68 -16.68 -3.96 -17.55
C PRO A 68 -16.25 -4.29 -16.13
N ALA A 69 -15.75 -3.27 -15.42
CA ALA A 69 -15.21 -3.44 -14.10
C ALA A 69 -16.36 -3.38 -13.09
N VAL A 70 -16.86 -4.52 -12.61
CA VAL A 70 -17.66 -4.55 -11.39
C VAL A 70 -16.68 -4.57 -10.22
N GLU A 71 -16.53 -3.41 -9.59
CA GLU A 71 -16.07 -3.15 -8.21
C GLU A 71 -14.79 -3.89 -7.71
N VAL A 72 -13.75 -3.12 -7.34
CA VAL A 72 -12.54 -3.66 -6.68
C VAL A 72 -12.34 -3.06 -5.30
N LEU A 73 -11.87 -3.95 -4.43
CA LEU A 73 -11.89 -3.91 -2.98
C LEU A 73 -13.33 -4.07 -2.51
N GLY A 74 -13.78 -5.33 -2.40
CA GLY A 74 -14.93 -5.61 -1.58
C GLY A 74 -14.70 -4.93 -0.24
N GLU A 75 -15.72 -4.23 0.27
CA GLU A 75 -15.68 -3.65 1.62
C GLU A 75 -15.10 -4.68 2.60
N ASP A 76 -15.36 -5.97 2.41
CA ASP A 76 -14.81 -7.11 3.18
C ASP A 76 -13.28 -7.18 3.32
N THR A 77 -12.46 -6.81 2.32
CA THR A 77 -10.98 -6.91 2.44
C THR A 77 -10.37 -5.66 3.08
N ILE A 78 -10.91 -4.47 2.78
CA ILE A 78 -10.56 -3.24 3.50
C ILE A 78 -11.07 -3.32 4.94
N GLN A 79 -12.24 -3.94 5.14
CA GLN A 79 -12.82 -4.17 6.43
C GLN A 79 -12.09 -5.30 7.17
N GLU A 80 -11.59 -6.39 6.57
CA GLU A 80 -10.73 -7.37 7.26
C GLU A 80 -9.39 -6.80 7.75
N LEU A 81 -8.87 -5.79 7.03
CA LEU A 81 -7.74 -5.00 7.47
C LEU A 81 -8.09 -4.09 8.68
N VAL A 82 -9.38 -3.81 8.90
CA VAL A 82 -9.93 -2.86 9.89
C VAL A 82 -10.72 -3.53 11.05
N ASP A 83 -11.28 -4.73 10.85
CA ASP A 83 -12.26 -5.45 11.69
C ASP A 83 -11.64 -6.65 12.43
N ALA A 84 -10.38 -6.55 12.81
CA ALA A 84 -9.85 -7.31 13.94
C ALA A 84 -10.52 -6.91 15.29
N GLN A 85 -11.84 -6.66 15.31
CA GLN A 85 -12.82 -7.15 16.28
C GLN A 85 -14.28 -6.78 15.87
N GLY A 86 -14.90 -7.60 15.01
CA GLY A 86 -16.24 -8.16 15.26
C GLY A 86 -17.54 -7.45 14.81
N GLN A 87 -18.12 -8.02 13.74
CA GLN A 87 -19.55 -8.34 13.50
C GLN A 87 -20.62 -7.22 13.47
N GLY A 88 -20.90 -6.70 12.26
CA GLY A 88 -22.10 -5.89 12.00
C GLY A 88 -22.40 -5.50 10.55
N LEU A 89 -21.51 -5.83 9.60
CA LEU A 89 -21.53 -5.34 8.21
C LEU A 89 -22.77 -5.76 7.38
N VAL A 90 -23.36 -6.92 7.66
CA VAL A 90 -24.33 -7.57 6.76
C VAL A 90 -25.70 -6.86 6.67
N ALA A 91 -26.08 -6.03 7.64
CA ALA A 91 -27.42 -5.43 7.65
C ALA A 91 -27.53 -4.11 6.84
N LYS A 92 -26.41 -3.42 6.59
CA LYS A 92 -26.43 -2.06 6.03
C LYS A 92 -26.09 -1.99 4.53
N ALA A 93 -25.35 -2.97 4.02
CA ALA A 93 -25.11 -3.19 2.59
C ALA A 93 -26.43 -3.27 1.78
N ARG A 94 -27.53 -3.72 2.41
CA ARG A 94 -28.86 -3.84 1.78
C ARG A 94 -29.63 -2.54 1.57
N SER A 95 -29.21 -1.39 2.13
CA SER A 95 -30.02 -0.16 2.11
C SER A 95 -29.55 0.92 1.13
N LEU A 96 -28.30 0.86 0.65
CA LEU A 96 -27.67 2.01 -0.02
C LEU A 96 -27.55 1.86 -1.55
N ILE A 97 -27.78 0.66 -2.10
CA ILE A 97 -27.95 0.41 -3.55
C ILE A 97 -29.38 0.84 -4.00
N GLY A 98 -29.95 1.85 -3.35
CA GLY A 98 -31.33 2.30 -3.53
C GLY A 98 -31.43 3.63 -4.25
N GLY A 99 -31.17 3.63 -5.55
CA GLY A 99 -31.54 4.69 -6.49
C GLY A 99 -32.57 4.25 -7.55
N GLY A 100 -33.31 3.17 -7.27
CA GLY A 100 -34.58 2.75 -7.91
C GLY A 100 -34.66 2.69 -9.44
N THR A 101 -34.52 1.49 -10.00
CA THR A 101 -35.60 0.85 -10.78
C THR A 101 -35.53 -0.67 -10.62
N ASP A 102 -36.71 -1.25 -10.48
CA ASP A 102 -37.08 -2.66 -10.45
C ASP A 102 -36.15 -3.66 -11.19
N GLN A 103 -36.00 -4.83 -10.55
CA GLN A 103 -35.72 -6.17 -11.10
C GLN A 103 -34.27 -6.45 -11.55
N THR A 104 -33.63 -7.58 -11.24
CA THR A 104 -33.91 -8.78 -10.43
C THR A 104 -32.57 -9.52 -10.35
N ASP A 105 -32.31 -10.19 -9.22
CA ASP A 105 -31.46 -11.37 -9.03
C ASP A 105 -30.54 -11.76 -10.21
N ASP A 106 -29.28 -11.35 -10.16
CA ASP A 106 -28.21 -12.05 -10.88
C ASP A 106 -27.17 -12.54 -9.87
N GLU A 107 -26.87 -13.82 -10.02
CA GLU A 107 -26.14 -14.71 -9.15
C GLU A 107 -24.68 -14.27 -8.98
N PHE A 108 -24.17 -14.34 -7.74
CA PHE A 108 -22.77 -14.09 -7.42
C PHE A 108 -21.88 -15.07 -8.19
N ASP A 109 -21.07 -14.55 -9.12
CA ASP A 109 -19.95 -15.29 -9.70
C ASP A 109 -18.71 -15.04 -8.83
N PRO A 110 -18.29 -16.01 -8.00
CA PRO A 110 -17.16 -15.86 -7.07
C PRO A 110 -15.78 -15.77 -7.76
N ASP A 111 -15.70 -15.87 -9.09
CA ASP A 111 -14.45 -16.11 -9.82
C ASP A 111 -13.84 -14.84 -10.47
N ILE A 112 -14.25 -13.64 -10.03
CA ILE A 112 -13.79 -12.39 -10.65
C ILE A 112 -12.58 -11.81 -9.90
N SER A 113 -11.39 -12.31 -10.26
CA SER A 113 -10.09 -11.70 -9.99
C SER A 113 -9.95 -10.40 -10.79
N PHE A 114 -9.83 -9.24 -10.12
CA PHE A 114 -9.33 -8.06 -10.80
C PHE A 114 -7.81 -8.12 -10.83
N THR A 115 -7.38 -8.46 -12.04
CA THR A 115 -6.01 -8.52 -12.54
C THR A 115 -5.21 -9.64 -11.91
N ASP A 116 -4.99 -10.71 -12.69
CA ASP A 116 -3.95 -11.72 -12.47
C ASP A 116 -2.57 -11.06 -12.66
N LEU A 117 -2.28 -9.97 -11.91
CA LEU A 117 -0.97 -9.33 -11.94
C LEU A 117 -0.03 -10.21 -11.16
N THR A 118 1.11 -10.48 -11.77
CA THR A 118 2.15 -11.30 -11.18
C THR A 118 3.37 -10.44 -10.94
N ILE A 119 3.93 -10.50 -9.74
CA ILE A 119 5.22 -9.85 -9.47
C ILE A 119 6.28 -10.56 -10.32
N GLU A 120 6.92 -9.81 -11.21
CA GLU A 120 8.09 -10.28 -11.97
C GLU A 120 9.29 -10.35 -11.03
N GLU A 121 9.55 -9.26 -10.31
CA GLU A 121 10.72 -9.11 -9.46
C GLU A 121 10.55 -7.96 -8.45
N SER A 122 11.37 -7.97 -7.41
CA SER A 122 11.55 -6.85 -6.48
C SER A 122 13.01 -6.40 -6.43
N SER A 123 13.27 -5.10 -6.25
CA SER A 123 14.64 -4.65 -6.04
C SER A 123 15.16 -5.02 -4.65
N GLY A 124 16.46 -4.83 -4.44
CA GLY A 124 17.04 -4.58 -3.13
C GLY A 124 16.46 -3.33 -2.47
N ILE A 125 16.93 -3.05 -1.25
CA ILE A 125 16.32 -2.02 -0.40
C ILE A 125 17.18 -0.76 -0.40
N ASP A 126 16.59 0.32 -0.89
CA ASP A 126 17.15 1.66 -0.72
C ASP A 126 16.91 2.12 0.72
N THR A 127 17.96 2.69 1.33
CA THR A 127 17.90 3.29 2.66
C THR A 127 18.02 4.79 2.55
N MET A 128 16.90 5.50 2.68
CA MET A 128 16.88 6.96 2.72
C MET A 128 16.98 7.43 4.17
N TYR A 129 17.87 8.38 4.46
CA TYR A 129 18.06 8.93 5.81
C TYR A 129 18.30 10.43 5.76
N SER A 130 18.03 11.10 6.89
CA SER A 130 18.23 12.55 7.02
C SER A 130 19.70 12.91 7.17
N GLU A 131 20.09 14.03 6.56
CA GLU A 131 21.34 14.73 6.80
C GLU A 131 21.08 16.23 6.98
N PRO A 132 22.02 17.02 7.52
CA PRO A 132 21.83 18.45 7.75
C PRO A 132 21.42 19.26 6.49
N ASP A 133 21.76 18.79 5.29
CA ASP A 133 21.48 19.44 4.01
C ASP A 133 20.31 18.81 3.23
N GLY A 134 19.64 17.80 3.77
CA GLY A 134 18.49 17.16 3.13
C GLY A 134 18.38 15.67 3.42
N TYR A 135 18.13 14.88 2.38
CA TYR A 135 18.08 13.42 2.48
C TYR A 135 19.16 12.80 1.59
N LYS A 136 19.83 11.77 2.10
CA LYS A 136 20.68 10.88 1.30
C LYS A 136 20.06 9.51 1.19
N THR A 137 20.46 8.77 0.16
CA THR A 137 20.01 7.40 -0.08
C THR A 137 21.22 6.50 -0.31
N ILE A 138 21.28 5.39 0.42
CA ILE A 138 22.11 4.24 0.07
C ILE A 138 21.27 3.36 -0.84
N GLU A 139 21.69 3.19 -2.08
CA GLU A 139 20.96 2.41 -3.09
C GLU A 139 21.17 0.91 -2.88
N GLY A 140 20.10 0.15 -2.95
CA GLY A 140 20.12 -1.31 -3.05
C GLY A 140 20.40 -1.77 -4.47
N GLU A 141 20.63 -3.07 -4.65
CA GLU A 141 20.75 -3.65 -5.99
C GLU A 141 19.40 -3.58 -6.72
N ASP A 142 19.37 -3.07 -7.94
CA ASP A 142 18.17 -3.08 -8.78
C ASP A 142 18.36 -4.04 -9.96
N PRO A 143 17.62 -5.18 -10.01
CA PRO A 143 17.80 -6.19 -11.02
C PRO A 143 17.26 -5.79 -12.39
N ILE A 144 16.31 -4.83 -12.45
CA ILE A 144 15.62 -4.47 -13.69
C ILE A 144 15.96 -3.05 -14.10
N ASN A 145 16.44 -2.89 -15.34
CA ASN A 145 16.76 -1.58 -15.91
C ASN A 145 15.53 -0.94 -16.59
N ARG A 146 14.45 -0.72 -15.81
CA ARG A 146 13.24 0.02 -16.22
C ARG A 146 12.63 0.73 -15.02
N GLU A 147 11.69 1.64 -15.26
CA GLU A 147 10.95 2.28 -14.17
C GLU A 147 10.06 1.25 -13.44
N PRO A 148 10.01 1.25 -12.10
CA PRO A 148 9.18 0.32 -11.35
C PRO A 148 7.69 0.67 -11.42
N ASP A 149 6.85 -0.36 -11.37
CA ASP A 149 5.39 -0.22 -11.43
C ASP A 149 4.84 0.32 -10.11
N ALA A 150 5.44 -0.09 -9.00
CA ALA A 150 5.18 0.43 -7.67
C ALA A 150 6.46 0.47 -6.84
N ARG A 151 6.42 1.20 -5.71
CA ARG A 151 7.55 1.26 -4.78
C ARG A 151 7.04 1.29 -3.37
N ILE A 152 7.36 0.30 -2.55
CA ILE A 152 7.06 0.35 -1.13
C ILE A 152 8.00 1.36 -0.48
N GLU A 153 7.44 2.21 0.38
CA GLU A 153 8.20 3.18 1.16
C GLU A 153 7.70 3.08 2.60
N THR A 154 8.54 2.58 3.52
CA THR A 154 8.16 2.31 4.91
C THR A 154 9.18 2.84 5.90
N LEU A 155 8.67 3.28 7.05
CA LEU A 155 9.46 3.62 8.24
C LEU A 155 9.73 2.35 9.05
N PRO A 156 10.75 2.32 9.93
CA PRO A 156 10.88 1.27 10.93
C PRO A 156 9.61 1.16 11.78
N MET A 157 9.14 -0.07 11.96
CA MET A 157 7.96 -0.39 12.77
C MET A 157 8.10 -1.82 13.31
N GLY A 158 7.72 -2.05 14.57
CA GLY A 158 7.79 -3.35 15.24
C GLY A 158 6.72 -4.36 14.82
N PHE A 159 6.32 -4.37 13.54
CA PHE A 159 5.26 -5.22 13.05
C PHE A 159 5.60 -6.72 13.12
N THR A 160 4.56 -7.53 13.28
CA THR A 160 4.61 -8.95 12.94
C THR A 160 4.54 -9.13 11.42
N ARG A 161 4.97 -10.28 10.90
CA ARG A 161 4.92 -10.58 9.46
C ARG A 161 3.52 -10.34 8.86
N ALA A 162 2.48 -10.81 9.54
CA ALA A 162 1.10 -10.63 9.11
C ALA A 162 0.66 -9.15 9.12
N GLN A 163 1.13 -8.34 10.07
CA GLN A 163 0.88 -6.89 10.06
C GLN A 163 1.63 -6.20 8.92
N PHE A 164 2.87 -6.61 8.66
CA PHE A 164 3.65 -6.05 7.56
C PHE A 164 3.04 -6.34 6.19
N ARG A 165 2.51 -7.55 5.95
CA ARG A 165 1.76 -7.86 4.72
C ARG A 165 0.58 -6.91 4.49
N ARG A 166 -0.19 -6.66 5.55
CA ARG A 166 -1.28 -5.69 5.54
C ARG A 166 -0.79 -4.27 5.26
N HIS A 167 0.32 -3.89 5.89
CA HIS A 167 0.96 -2.59 5.68
C HIS A 167 1.41 -2.39 4.23
N VAL A 168 2.00 -3.40 3.59
CA VAL A 168 2.38 -3.34 2.17
C VAL A 168 1.16 -3.04 1.29
N GLY A 169 0.06 -3.77 1.47
CA GLY A 169 -1.18 -3.52 0.73
C GLY A 169 -1.77 -2.13 1.01
N HIS A 170 -1.79 -1.70 2.27
CA HIS A 170 -2.27 -0.39 2.68
C HIS A 170 -1.48 0.76 2.04
N THR A 171 -0.14 0.70 2.09
CA THR A 171 0.74 1.70 1.47
C THR A 171 0.50 1.79 -0.04
N LEU A 172 0.27 0.67 -0.74
CA LEU A 172 -0.06 0.67 -2.17
C LEU A 172 -1.41 1.34 -2.46
N VAL A 173 -2.45 1.09 -1.64
CA VAL A 173 -3.74 1.81 -1.74
C VAL A 173 -3.55 3.32 -1.56
N CYS A 174 -2.76 3.73 -0.56
CA CYS A 174 -2.45 5.14 -0.34
C CYS A 174 -1.64 5.74 -1.50
N GLN A 175 -0.83 4.97 -2.23
CA GLN A 175 -0.17 5.47 -3.44
C GLN A 175 -1.13 5.71 -4.60
N ILE A 176 -2.15 4.87 -4.76
CA ILE A 176 -3.21 5.10 -5.74
C ILE A 176 -3.94 6.40 -5.42
N ARG A 177 -4.32 6.60 -4.15
CA ARG A 177 -4.88 7.88 -3.66
C ARG A 177 -3.99 9.06 -4.04
N ASP A 178 -2.70 8.97 -3.76
CA ASP A 178 -1.75 10.05 -4.00
C ASP A 178 -1.69 10.44 -5.49
N CYS A 179 -1.82 9.47 -6.40
CA CYS A 179 -1.91 9.72 -7.84
C CYS A 179 -3.12 10.62 -8.17
N PHE A 180 -4.32 10.27 -7.70
CA PHE A 180 -5.54 11.07 -7.92
C PHE A 180 -5.42 12.47 -7.29
N VAL A 181 -5.01 12.55 -6.02
CA VAL A 181 -4.86 13.83 -5.32
C VAL A 181 -3.84 14.73 -6.03
N SER A 182 -2.75 14.16 -6.54
CA SER A 182 -1.72 14.92 -7.27
C SER A 182 -2.19 15.47 -8.62
N MET A 183 -3.21 14.86 -9.21
CA MET A 183 -3.89 15.36 -10.41
C MET A 183 -5.00 16.37 -10.09
N GLY A 184 -5.24 16.66 -8.80
CA GLY A 184 -6.30 17.58 -8.35
C GLY A 184 -7.70 16.99 -8.48
N VAL A 185 -7.83 15.66 -8.50
CA VAL A 185 -9.10 14.94 -8.59
C VAL A 185 -9.36 14.12 -7.33
N GLU A 186 -10.64 14.01 -6.97
CA GLU A 186 -11.07 13.18 -5.84
C GLU A 186 -10.86 11.70 -6.18
N PRO A 187 -10.17 10.91 -5.33
CA PRO A 187 -10.02 9.48 -5.56
C PRO A 187 -11.39 8.76 -5.57
N PRO A 188 -11.52 7.62 -6.27
CA PRO A 188 -12.62 6.68 -6.05
C PRO A 188 -12.74 6.26 -4.58
N ALA A 189 -13.96 5.98 -4.11
CA ALA A 189 -14.24 5.77 -2.69
C ALA A 189 -13.37 4.67 -2.04
N GLN A 190 -13.13 3.57 -2.76
CA GLN A 190 -12.30 2.46 -2.31
C GLN A 190 -10.82 2.81 -2.08
N TYR A 191 -10.34 3.93 -2.64
CA TYR A 191 -8.97 4.41 -2.46
C TYR A 191 -8.87 5.61 -1.52
N ARG A 192 -9.97 6.02 -0.87
CA ARG A 192 -9.96 7.14 0.11
C ARG A 192 -9.53 6.63 1.49
N VAL A 193 -8.29 6.14 1.57
CA VAL A 193 -7.71 5.62 2.81
C VAL A 193 -6.67 6.60 3.35
N LEU A 194 -6.65 6.83 4.66
CA LEU A 194 -5.65 7.66 5.34
C LEU A 194 -4.36 6.89 5.59
N GLY A 195 -3.25 7.62 5.65
CA GLY A 195 -1.93 7.09 5.92
C GLY A 195 -0.89 7.39 4.85
N HIS A 196 0.31 6.85 5.06
CA HIS A 196 1.45 7.10 4.21
C HIS A 196 1.38 6.33 2.88
N GLY A 197 1.40 7.07 1.78
CA GLY A 197 1.62 6.55 0.43
C GLY A 197 3.08 6.77 0.01
N LYS A 198 3.32 7.57 -1.04
CA LYS A 198 4.72 7.95 -1.37
C LYS A 198 5.22 9.03 -0.41
N PHE A 199 6.46 8.91 0.05
CA PHE A 199 7.06 9.86 1.00
C PHE A 199 6.93 11.32 0.51
N LYS A 200 7.19 11.55 -0.78
CA LYS A 200 7.12 12.89 -1.40
C LYS A 200 5.73 13.54 -1.28
N TYR A 201 4.65 12.75 -1.26
CA TYR A 201 3.29 13.28 -1.14
C TYR A 201 2.93 13.52 0.32
N SER A 202 3.34 12.63 1.23
CA SER A 202 3.21 12.86 2.68
C SER A 202 3.87 14.18 3.09
N ALA A 203 5.08 14.46 2.58
CA ALA A 203 5.75 15.74 2.79
C ALA A 203 4.93 16.93 2.23
N LYS A 204 4.37 16.80 1.02
CA LYS A 204 3.53 17.85 0.43
C LYS A 204 2.26 18.10 1.25
N TYR A 205 1.60 17.07 1.74
CA TYR A 205 0.38 17.22 2.53
C TYR A 205 0.65 17.99 3.83
N ARG A 206 1.78 17.70 4.47
CA ARG A 206 2.23 18.42 5.67
C ARG A 206 2.68 19.85 5.39
N ASP A 207 3.39 20.08 4.29
CA ASP A 207 4.07 21.36 4.03
C ASP A 207 3.17 22.40 3.32
N PHE A 208 2.03 21.98 2.76
CA PHE A 208 1.09 22.86 2.05
C PHE A 208 -0.33 22.81 2.64
N ASP A 209 -0.75 23.91 3.26
CA ASP A 209 -2.02 24.07 3.97
C ASP A 209 -3.31 23.79 3.17
N PHE A 210 -3.24 23.71 1.84
CA PHE A 210 -4.42 23.47 1.00
C PHE A 210 -4.73 21.98 0.81
N TYR A 211 -3.81 21.08 1.20
CA TYR A 211 -4.13 19.66 1.27
C TYR A 211 -4.65 19.32 2.66
N PRO A 212 -5.74 18.55 2.76
CA PRO A 212 -6.05 17.83 3.98
C PRO A 212 -4.90 16.91 4.40
N ASP A 213 -4.83 16.58 5.69
CA ASP A 213 -3.83 15.69 6.28
C ASP A 213 -4.07 14.22 5.92
N TYR A 214 -4.05 13.87 4.63
CA TYR A 214 -4.27 12.50 4.14
C TYR A 214 -3.25 11.50 4.68
N TRP A 215 -2.07 11.98 5.08
CA TRP A 215 -1.00 11.18 5.66
C TRP A 215 -1.27 10.79 7.12
N ASP A 216 -2.10 11.55 7.84
CA ASP A 216 -2.36 11.36 9.26
C ASP A 216 -3.54 10.39 9.45
N HIS A 217 -3.26 9.27 10.12
CA HIS A 217 -4.25 8.24 10.43
C HIS A 217 -5.33 8.75 11.41
N ASP A 218 -5.04 9.76 12.21
CA ASP A 218 -6.00 10.33 13.16
C ASP A 218 -6.85 11.46 12.55
N ALA A 219 -6.56 11.86 11.31
CA ALA A 219 -7.29 12.91 10.63
C ALA A 219 -8.75 12.52 10.40
N ARG A 220 -9.65 13.51 10.50
CA ARG A 220 -11.08 13.33 10.26
C ARG A 220 -11.49 14.01 8.96
N ILE A 221 -11.30 13.30 7.87
CA ILE A 221 -11.60 13.79 6.52
C ILE A 221 -12.86 13.10 6.00
N SER A 222 -13.85 13.89 5.58
CA SER A 222 -15.13 13.36 5.11
C SER A 222 -14.94 12.43 3.91
N GLY A 223 -15.47 11.20 3.99
CA GLY A 223 -15.38 10.21 2.93
C GLY A 223 -14.05 9.45 2.87
N TYR A 224 -13.15 9.69 3.82
CA TYR A 224 -11.91 8.94 4.00
C TYR A 224 -12.01 8.01 5.22
N VAL A 225 -11.36 6.85 5.12
CA VAL A 225 -11.28 5.85 6.19
C VAL A 225 -9.86 5.77 6.74
N SER A 226 -9.73 5.62 8.05
CA SER A 226 -8.44 5.33 8.68
C SER A 226 -8.25 3.81 8.80
N PRO A 227 -7.07 3.25 8.50
CA PRO A 227 -6.74 1.89 8.92
C PRO A 227 -6.70 1.84 10.46
N VAL A 228 -7.40 0.86 11.05
CA VAL A 228 -7.38 0.62 12.51
C VAL A 228 -6.19 -0.25 12.89
#